data_AF-A0A258BR30-F1
#
_entry.id   AF-A0A258BR30-F1
#
_cell.length_a   1.000
_cell.length_b   1.000
_cell.length_c   1.000
_cell.angle_alpha   90.00
_cell.angle_beta   90.00
_cell.angle_gamma   90.00
#
_symmetry.space_group_name_H-M   'P 1'
#
loop_
_entity.id
_entity.type
_entity.pdbx_description
1 polymer ?
#
loop_
_entity_poly.entity_id
_entity_poly.type
_entity_poly.pdbx_seq_one_letter_code
_entity_poly.pdbx_strand_id
1 'polypeptide(L)'
;MTISAGARRLAQTNDMAAVVGIAIPFPVFNNGSAAVSQAWAEQDRADANRRLAIIEAEQAIAGAQAQLANAAASARSMGGPGLAAALEAARIARVGYAQGKFSQLDLLEAERTLAETRAAFTDALAAYHDAEARLERLTAPAPELRER
;
A
#
# COMPACT_ATOMS: atom_id res chain seq x y z
N MET A 1 -18.63 45.31 -5.85
CA MET A 1 -19.71 46.31 -5.63
C MET A 1 -19.06 47.55 -5.08
N THR A 2 -19.31 48.71 -5.67
CA THR A 2 -18.69 49.98 -5.24
C THR A 2 -19.80 50.95 -4.85
N ILE A 3 -19.68 51.57 -3.67
CA ILE A 3 -20.61 52.60 -3.20
C ILE A 3 -19.88 53.94 -3.32
N SER A 4 -20.53 54.94 -3.92
CA SER A 4 -19.98 56.30 -4.04
C SER A 4 -20.94 57.35 -3.50
N ALA A 5 -20.40 58.41 -2.91
CA ALA A 5 -21.16 59.56 -2.43
C ALA A 5 -20.43 60.85 -2.86
N GLY A 6 -21.19 61.85 -3.30
CA GLY A 6 -20.64 63.13 -3.75
C GLY A 6 -21.69 64.23 -3.77
N ALA A 7 -21.28 65.47 -3.98
CA ALA A 7 -22.18 66.61 -4.13
C ALA A 7 -22.08 67.18 -5.55
N ARG A 8 -23.22 67.44 -6.20
CA ARG A 8 -23.29 68.05 -7.53
C ARG A 8 -24.05 69.36 -7.47
N ARG A 9 -23.53 70.38 -8.15
CA ARG A 9 -24.17 71.70 -8.28
C ARG A 9 -25.21 71.71 -9.40
N LEU A 10 -26.41 72.17 -9.12
CA LEU A 10 -27.50 72.32 -10.08
C LEU A 10 -27.43 73.70 -10.72
N ALA A 11 -27.12 73.76 -12.02
CA ALA A 11 -26.88 75.02 -12.73
C ALA A 11 -28.15 75.89 -12.91
N GLN A 12 -29.35 75.30 -12.82
CA GLN A 12 -30.62 76.03 -12.96
C GLN A 12 -31.05 76.76 -11.69
N THR A 13 -30.73 76.22 -10.51
CA THR A 13 -31.16 76.75 -9.21
C THR A 13 -30.00 77.24 -8.34
N ASN A 14 -28.75 77.02 -8.77
CA ASN A 14 -27.53 77.39 -8.03
C ASN A 14 -27.29 76.56 -6.74
N ASP A 15 -28.03 75.49 -6.53
CA ASP A 15 -28.02 74.65 -5.32
C ASP A 15 -27.02 73.50 -5.37
N MET A 16 -26.59 73.02 -4.20
CA MET A 16 -25.78 71.81 -4.04
C MET A 16 -26.68 70.62 -3.67
N ALA A 17 -26.68 69.58 -4.50
CA ALA A 17 -27.40 68.33 -4.24
C ALA A 17 -26.44 67.21 -3.83
N ALA A 18 -26.79 66.46 -2.78
CA ALA A 18 -26.10 65.23 -2.43
C ALA A 18 -26.54 64.09 -3.36
N VAL A 19 -25.57 63.30 -3.84
CA VAL A 19 -25.80 62.16 -4.73
C VAL A 19 -25.12 60.94 -4.11
N VAL A 20 -25.86 59.83 -4.05
CA VAL A 20 -25.34 58.51 -3.66
C VAL A 20 -25.56 57.54 -4.83
N GLY A 21 -24.53 56.81 -5.21
CA GLY A 21 -24.56 55.84 -6.30
C GLY A 21 -24.08 54.46 -5.84
N ILE A 22 -24.67 53.41 -6.42
CA ILE A 22 -24.25 52.01 -6.24
C ILE A 22 -23.85 51.46 -7.60
N ALA A 23 -22.62 50.93 -7.72
CA ALA A 23 -22.11 50.30 -8.93
C ALA A 23 -21.98 48.78 -8.72
N ILE A 24 -22.69 48.02 -9.55
CA ILE A 24 -22.59 46.56 -9.64
C ILE A 24 -21.84 46.24 -10.94
N PRO A 25 -20.58 45.77 -10.88
CA PRO A 25 -19.86 45.40 -12.09
C PRO A 25 -20.46 44.10 -12.67
N PHE A 26 -20.88 44.15 -13.93
CA PHE A 26 -21.30 42.98 -14.69
C PHE A 26 -20.18 42.56 -15.66
N PRO A 27 -19.49 41.43 -15.41
CA PRO A 27 -18.45 40.96 -16.31
C PRO A 27 -19.09 40.37 -17.58
N VAL A 28 -18.93 41.05 -18.70
CA VAL A 28 -19.48 40.63 -20.01
C VAL A 28 -18.55 39.70 -20.79
N PHE A 29 -17.23 39.72 -20.52
CA PHE A 29 -16.22 38.95 -21.27
C PHE A 29 -15.50 37.87 -20.44
N ASN A 30 -15.73 37.80 -19.13
CA ASN A 30 -15.16 36.77 -18.25
C ASN A 30 -16.29 36.05 -17.51
N ASN A 31 -16.81 35.00 -18.12
CA ASN A 31 -17.91 34.18 -17.60
C ASN A 31 -17.44 33.05 -16.67
N GLY A 32 -16.17 33.05 -16.24
CA GLY A 32 -15.62 32.01 -15.38
C GLY A 32 -15.44 30.63 -16.03
N SER A 33 -15.64 30.51 -17.35
CA SER A 33 -15.53 29.23 -18.09
C SER A 33 -14.18 28.54 -17.93
N ALA A 34 -13.09 29.31 -17.82
CA ALA A 34 -11.75 28.77 -17.55
C ALA A 34 -11.65 28.12 -16.16
N ALA A 35 -12.20 28.76 -15.12
CA ALA A 35 -12.18 28.21 -13.76
C ALA A 35 -13.05 26.93 -13.67
N VAL A 36 -14.20 26.91 -14.35
CA VAL A 36 -15.05 25.73 -14.46
C VAL A 36 -14.34 24.61 -15.23
N SER A 37 -13.72 24.92 -16.37
CA SER A 37 -12.94 23.96 -17.14
C SER A 37 -11.77 23.37 -16.35
N GLN A 38 -11.12 24.19 -15.52
CA GLN A 38 -10.06 23.73 -14.63
C GLN A 38 -10.62 22.78 -13.56
N ALA A 39 -11.75 23.12 -12.94
CA ALA A 39 -12.39 22.25 -11.94
C ALA A 39 -12.80 20.89 -12.52
N TRP A 40 -13.32 20.85 -13.75
CA TRP A 40 -13.62 19.59 -14.45
C TRP A 40 -12.34 18.77 -14.71
N ALA A 41 -11.26 19.41 -15.16
CA ALA A 41 -9.99 18.72 -15.37
C ALA A 41 -9.38 18.18 -14.07
N GLU A 42 -9.53 18.90 -12.95
CA GLU A 42 -9.12 18.45 -11.61
C GLU A 42 -9.96 17.24 -11.15
N GLN A 43 -11.27 17.24 -11.41
CA GLN A 43 -12.13 16.09 -11.15
C GLN A 43 -11.74 14.88 -12.00
N ASP A 44 -11.57 15.04 -13.31
CA ASP A 44 -11.17 13.96 -14.22
C ASP A 44 -9.85 13.33 -13.78
N ARG A 45 -8.89 14.18 -13.36
CA ARG A 45 -7.61 13.73 -12.79
C ARG A 45 -7.81 12.97 -11.49
N ALA A 46 -8.67 13.43 -10.58
CA ALA A 46 -8.95 12.75 -9.32
C ALA A 46 -9.58 11.38 -9.54
N ASP A 47 -10.52 11.28 -10.49
CA ASP A 47 -11.16 10.02 -10.86
C ASP A 47 -10.18 9.05 -11.52
N ALA A 48 -9.30 9.54 -12.40
CA ALA A 48 -8.24 8.73 -13.00
C ALA A 48 -7.28 8.19 -11.92
N ASN A 49 -6.84 9.04 -10.99
CA ASN A 49 -5.96 8.63 -9.88
C ASN A 49 -6.65 7.60 -8.98
N ARG A 50 -7.94 7.78 -8.69
CA ARG A 50 -8.72 6.81 -7.91
C ARG A 50 -8.78 5.46 -8.60
N ARG A 51 -9.05 5.42 -9.91
CA ARG A 51 -9.06 4.16 -10.69
C ARG A 51 -7.70 3.48 -10.68
N LEU A 52 -6.63 4.25 -10.85
CA LEU A 52 -5.26 3.71 -10.80
C LEU A 52 -4.96 3.12 -9.42
N ALA A 53 -5.27 3.83 -8.34
CA ALA A 53 -5.05 3.35 -6.98
C ALA A 53 -5.81 2.03 -6.68
N ILE A 54 -7.03 1.88 -7.21
CA ILE A 54 -7.79 0.63 -7.09
C ILE A 54 -7.07 -0.52 -7.82
N ILE A 55 -6.66 -0.29 -9.07
CA ILE A 55 -5.94 -1.30 -9.87
C ILE A 55 -4.63 -1.70 -9.20
N GLU A 56 -3.86 -0.73 -8.69
CA GLU A 56 -2.60 -0.98 -7.99
C GLU A 56 -2.83 -1.79 -6.71
N ALA A 57 -3.88 -1.48 -5.94
CA ALA A 57 -4.24 -2.23 -4.75
C ALA A 57 -4.65 -3.67 -5.07
N GLU A 58 -5.50 -3.87 -6.09
CA GLU A 58 -5.90 -5.20 -6.55
C GLU A 58 -4.70 -6.04 -7.01
N GLN A 59 -3.79 -5.45 -7.78
CA GLN A 59 -2.56 -6.10 -8.22
C GLN A 59 -1.65 -6.46 -7.04
N ALA A 60 -1.50 -5.56 -6.06
CA ALA A 60 -0.70 -5.81 -4.87
C ALA A 60 -1.27 -6.97 -4.04
N ILE A 61 -2.60 -7.02 -3.86
CA ILE A 61 -3.28 -8.10 -3.14
C ILE A 61 -3.11 -9.43 -3.89
N ALA A 62 -3.36 -9.46 -5.20
CA ALA A 62 -3.20 -10.68 -6.01
C ALA A 62 -1.75 -11.20 -5.96
N GLY A 63 -0.77 -10.29 -6.04
CA GLY A 63 0.64 -10.63 -5.89
C GLY A 63 0.98 -11.20 -4.51
N ALA A 64 0.45 -10.61 -3.44
CA ALA A 64 0.65 -11.10 -2.08
C ALA A 64 0.00 -12.47 -1.84
N GLN A 65 -1.19 -12.72 -2.39
CA GLN A 65 -1.85 -14.03 -2.35
C GLN A 65 -1.02 -15.12 -3.05
N ALA A 66 -0.48 -14.81 -4.23
CA ALA A 66 0.39 -15.74 -4.95
C ALA A 66 1.69 -16.02 -4.17
N GLN A 67 2.30 -14.99 -3.57
CA GLN A 67 3.48 -15.16 -2.72
C GLN A 67 3.18 -16.05 -1.50
N LEU A 68 2.06 -15.84 -0.82
CA LEU A 68 1.64 -16.65 0.32
C LEU A 68 1.43 -18.12 -0.09
N ALA A 69 0.75 -18.37 -1.20
CA ALA A 69 0.53 -19.72 -1.70
C ALA A 69 1.84 -20.45 -2.02
N ASN A 70 2.79 -19.75 -2.64
CA ASN A 70 4.12 -20.28 -2.94
C ASN A 70 4.92 -20.57 -1.67
N ALA A 71 4.92 -19.65 -0.71
CA ALA A 71 5.60 -19.84 0.58
C ALA A 71 5.01 -21.02 1.36
N ALA A 72 3.68 -21.17 1.37
CA ALA A 72 2.99 -22.30 1.98
C ALA A 72 3.33 -23.65 1.31
N ALA A 73 3.48 -23.67 -0.02
CA ALA A 73 3.93 -24.86 -0.74
C ALA A 73 5.39 -25.21 -0.40
N SER A 74 6.27 -24.19 -0.34
CA SER A 74 7.68 -24.35 0.03
C SER A 74 7.85 -24.90 1.44
N ALA A 75 7.18 -24.32 2.43
CA ALA A 75 7.22 -24.78 3.82
C ALA A 75 6.74 -26.23 3.95
N ARG A 76 5.65 -26.61 3.28
CA ARG A 76 5.17 -28.01 3.25
C ARG A 76 6.17 -28.96 2.61
N SER A 77 6.83 -28.55 1.53
CA SER A 77 7.84 -29.37 0.85
C SER A 77 9.07 -29.59 1.74
N MET A 78 9.58 -28.53 2.38
CA MET A 78 10.77 -28.62 3.23
C MET A 78 10.51 -29.35 4.55
N GLY A 79 9.32 -29.22 5.13
CA GLY A 79 8.90 -29.98 6.32
C GLY A 79 8.48 -31.43 6.03
N GLY A 80 8.53 -31.85 4.76
CA GLY A 80 8.03 -33.13 4.29
C GLY A 80 9.05 -34.28 4.35
N PRO A 81 9.01 -35.21 3.37
CA PRO A 81 9.85 -36.42 3.37
C PRO A 81 11.36 -36.15 3.49
N GLY A 82 11.86 -35.04 2.97
CA GLY A 82 13.28 -34.68 3.06
C GLY A 82 13.77 -34.48 4.50
N LEU A 83 13.02 -33.73 5.31
CA LEU A 83 13.33 -33.55 6.73
C LEU A 83 13.22 -34.85 7.51
N ALA A 84 12.20 -35.67 7.22
CA ALA A 84 12.05 -36.99 7.84
C ALA A 84 13.23 -37.91 7.51
N ALA A 85 13.69 -37.91 6.25
CA ALA A 85 14.85 -38.69 5.83
C ALA A 85 16.14 -38.22 6.52
N ALA A 86 16.38 -36.91 6.63
CA ALA A 86 17.54 -36.37 7.33
C ALA A 86 17.54 -36.69 8.83
N LEU A 87 16.36 -36.64 9.48
CA LEU A 87 16.19 -37.05 10.88
C LEU A 87 16.57 -38.52 11.07
N GLU A 88 16.07 -39.37 10.18
CA GLU A 88 16.31 -40.81 10.25
C GLU A 88 17.77 -41.16 9.93
N ALA A 89 18.38 -40.51 8.95
CA ALA A 89 19.80 -40.67 8.63
C ALA A 89 20.69 -40.32 9.83
N ALA A 90 20.45 -39.18 10.49
CA ALA A 90 21.19 -38.81 11.71
C ALA A 90 20.96 -39.81 12.85
N ARG A 91 19.74 -40.34 13.00
CA ARG A 91 19.44 -41.39 13.99
C ARG A 91 20.24 -42.67 13.71
N ILE A 92 20.23 -43.14 12.47
CA ILE A 92 20.97 -44.34 12.04
C ILE A 92 22.47 -44.12 12.22
N ALA A 93 22.99 -42.94 11.84
CA ALA A 93 24.39 -42.60 11.99
C ALA A 93 24.86 -42.61 13.45
N ARG A 94 24.07 -42.04 14.38
CA ARG A 94 24.35 -42.09 15.83
C ARG A 94 24.43 -43.53 16.35
N VAL A 95 23.47 -44.37 15.98
CA VAL A 95 23.46 -45.78 16.39
C VAL A 95 24.65 -46.54 15.79
N GLY A 96 24.96 -46.33 14.51
CA GLY A 96 26.07 -46.98 13.84
C GLY A 96 27.43 -46.57 14.39
N TYR A 97 27.64 -45.29 14.70
CA TYR A 97 28.85 -44.80 15.35
C TYR A 97 29.03 -45.41 16.75
N ALA A 98 27.97 -45.45 17.56
CA ALA A 98 28.01 -46.06 18.90
C ALA A 98 28.33 -47.57 18.86
N GLN A 99 28.00 -48.25 17.76
CA GLN A 99 28.33 -49.66 17.53
C GLN A 99 29.68 -49.86 16.82
N GLY A 100 30.42 -48.78 16.51
CA GLY A 100 31.68 -48.84 15.75
C GLY A 100 31.51 -49.22 14.27
N LYS A 101 30.28 -49.18 13.73
CA LYS A 101 29.96 -49.53 12.34
C LYS A 101 30.12 -48.36 11.37
N PHE A 102 30.08 -47.12 11.87
CA PHE A 102 30.32 -45.91 11.11
C PHE A 102 31.43 -45.07 11.74
N SER A 103 32.12 -44.30 10.91
CA SER A 103 33.15 -43.37 11.37
C SER A 103 32.53 -42.14 12.04
N GLN A 104 33.36 -41.38 12.76
CA GLN A 104 32.93 -40.09 13.30
C GLN A 104 32.56 -39.09 12.20
N LEU A 105 33.19 -39.18 11.03
CA LEU A 105 32.91 -38.31 9.88
C LEU A 105 31.52 -38.58 9.31
N ASP A 106 31.11 -39.85 9.21
CA ASP A 106 29.77 -40.21 8.73
C ASP A 106 28.67 -39.68 9.66
N LEU A 107 28.92 -39.73 10.98
CA LEU A 107 28.03 -39.11 11.97
C LEU A 107 27.94 -37.60 11.78
N LEU A 108 29.09 -36.93 11.63
CA LEU A 108 29.12 -35.48 11.48
C LEU A 108 28.40 -35.03 10.21
N GLU A 109 28.57 -35.74 9.11
CA GLU A 109 27.90 -35.44 7.84
C GLU A 109 26.37 -35.60 7.94
N ALA A 110 25.90 -36.65 8.61
CA ALA A 110 24.46 -36.87 8.82
C ALA A 110 23.84 -35.80 9.74
N GLU A 111 24.52 -35.41 10.82
CA GLU A 111 24.07 -34.34 11.72
C GLU A 111 24.11 -32.98 11.01
N ARG A 112 25.12 -32.72 10.18
CA ARG A 112 25.20 -31.52 9.34
C ARG A 112 24.03 -31.45 8.37
N THR A 113 23.76 -32.52 7.64
CA THR A 113 22.61 -32.60 6.71
C THR A 113 21.29 -32.35 7.44
N LEU A 114 21.11 -32.92 8.64
CA LEU A 114 19.93 -32.66 9.46
C LEU A 114 19.83 -31.18 9.88
N ALA A 115 20.94 -30.57 10.31
CA ALA A 115 20.95 -29.17 10.70
C ALA A 115 20.60 -28.25 9.53
N GLU A 116 21.19 -28.48 8.35
CA GLU A 116 20.92 -27.72 7.12
C GLU A 116 19.45 -27.87 6.68
N THR A 117 18.91 -29.08 6.71
CA THR A 117 17.51 -29.34 6.33
C THR A 117 16.52 -28.70 7.30
N ARG A 118 16.82 -28.73 8.61
CA ARG A 118 16.02 -28.05 9.63
C ARG A 118 16.04 -26.54 9.46
N ALA A 119 17.22 -25.96 9.22
CA ALA A 119 17.36 -24.52 8.99
C ALA A 119 16.53 -24.10 7.77
N ALA A 120 16.63 -24.81 6.65
CA ALA A 120 15.84 -24.55 5.46
C ALA A 120 14.32 -24.61 5.74
N PHE A 121 13.85 -25.59 6.51
CA PHE A 121 12.44 -25.67 6.90
C PHE A 121 12.01 -24.48 7.78
N THR A 122 12.84 -24.07 8.74
CA THR A 122 12.57 -22.89 9.57
C THR A 122 12.50 -21.61 8.74
N ASP A 123 13.42 -21.42 7.80
CA ASP A 123 13.43 -20.26 6.90
C ASP A 123 12.17 -20.22 6.03
N ALA A 124 11.71 -21.37 5.52
CA ALA A 124 10.48 -21.44 4.75
C ALA A 124 9.22 -21.14 5.58
N LEU A 125 9.18 -21.54 6.85
CA LEU A 125 8.10 -21.18 7.77
C LEU A 125 8.09 -19.68 8.07
N ALA A 126 9.27 -19.08 8.28
CA ALA A 126 9.38 -17.63 8.47
C ALA A 126 8.87 -16.88 7.23
N ALA A 127 9.29 -17.29 6.03
CA ALA A 127 8.84 -16.71 4.77
C ALA A 127 7.32 -16.84 4.55
N TYR A 128 6.71 -17.95 5.01
CA TYR A 128 5.26 -18.14 4.98
C TYR A 128 4.53 -17.12 5.87
N HIS A 129 4.95 -16.96 7.12
CA HIS A 129 4.34 -15.99 8.04
C HIS A 129 4.58 -14.53 7.62
N ASP A 130 5.73 -14.22 7.04
CA ASP A 130 5.98 -12.89 6.47
C ASP A 130 5.04 -12.58 5.29
N ALA A 131 4.78 -13.58 4.44
CA ALA A 131 3.84 -13.44 3.33
C ALA A 131 2.39 -13.29 3.82
N GLU A 132 2.02 -13.99 4.90
CA GLU A 132 0.72 -13.90 5.55
C GLU A 132 0.50 -12.49 6.11
N ALA A 133 1.44 -11.99 6.93
CA ALA A 133 1.39 -10.64 7.48
C ALA A 133 1.36 -9.55 6.39
N ARG A 134 2.06 -9.77 5.27
CA ARG A 134 2.03 -8.85 4.13
C ARG A 134 0.65 -8.79 3.48
N LEU A 135 -0.01 -9.93 3.30
CA LEU A 135 -1.36 -9.99 2.75
C LEU A 135 -2.35 -9.30 3.70
N GLU A 136 -2.29 -9.62 4.99
CA GLU A 136 -3.14 -9.00 6.01
C GLU A 136 -3.03 -7.48 6.01
N ARG A 137 -1.79 -6.95 5.93
CA ARG A 137 -1.54 -5.51 5.86
C ARG A 137 -2.17 -4.85 4.63
N LEU A 138 -2.22 -5.53 3.49
CA LEU A 138 -2.83 -5.00 2.26
C LEU A 138 -4.36 -5.06 2.29
N THR A 139 -4.92 -6.03 3.03
CA THR A 139 -6.37 -6.18 3.20
C THR A 139 -6.93 -5.47 4.43
N ALA A 140 -6.06 -4.91 5.28
CA ALA A 140 -6.45 -4.18 6.47
C ALA A 140 -7.30 -2.95 6.10
N PRO A 141 -8.41 -2.69 6.80
CA PRO A 141 -9.22 -1.50 6.56
C PRO A 141 -8.37 -0.23 6.68
N ALA A 142 -8.57 0.73 5.77
CA ALA A 142 -7.94 2.04 5.91
C ALA A 142 -8.36 2.67 7.25
N PRO A 143 -7.44 3.25 8.03
CA PRO A 143 -7.79 3.91 9.27
C PRO A 143 -8.78 5.04 8.98
N GLU A 144 -9.92 5.06 9.68
CA GLU A 144 -10.90 6.13 9.54
C GLU A 144 -10.26 7.46 9.95
N LEU A 145 -10.07 8.35 8.98
CA LEU A 145 -9.72 9.73 9.23
C LEU A 145 -10.90 10.37 9.99
N ARG A 146 -10.82 10.41 11.32
CA ARG A 146 -11.69 11.27 12.12
C ARG A 146 -11.41 12.71 11.74
N GLU A 147 -12.33 13.29 10.97
CA GLU A 147 -12.42 14.73 10.77
C GLU A 147 -12.57 15.40 12.14
N ARG A 148 -11.70 16.39 12.40
CA ARG A 148 -11.77 17.29 13.56
C ARG A 148 -12.28 18.65 13.11
#